data_AF-A0A955N9Q1-F1
#
_entry.id   AF-A0A955N9Q1-F1
#
_cell.length_a   1.000
_cell.length_b   1.000
_cell.length_c   1.000
_cell.angle_alpha   90.00
_cell.angle_beta   90.00
_cell.angle_gamma   90.00
#
_symmetry.space_group_name_H-M   'P 1'
#
loop_
_entity.id
_entity.type
_entity.pdbx_description
1 polymer ?
#
loop_
_entity_poly.entity_id
_entity_poly.type
_entity_poly.pdbx_seq_one_letter_code
_entity_poly.pdbx_strand_id
1 'polypeptide(L)'
;GDALREVHRVLKKEGTFVVTVPTDKFSDVLLVPKVLRKFSVRWSSWYIRKLNARLPHYNLYSAQEWERHFEKAGFSVIPKKQFFSGQAGNLWSLFAMHMVRPCGFLKFVRIQSVENCMSRFLQFVCGNSYSQDKDNPTADYGYLFLVGMKK
;
A
#
# COMPACT_ATOMS: atom_id res chain seq x y z
N GLY A 1 8.90 14.50 -12.30
CA GLY A 1 10.06 13.69 -12.75
C GLY A 1 11.37 14.10 -12.08
N ASP A 2 11.34 15.18 -11.30
CA ASP A 2 12.57 15.84 -10.82
C ASP A 2 13.18 15.10 -9.63
N ALA A 3 12.36 14.49 -8.77
CA ALA A 3 12.83 13.70 -7.63
C ALA A 3 13.70 12.50 -8.05
N LEU A 4 13.29 11.72 -9.06
CA LEU A 4 14.07 10.56 -9.52
C LEU A 4 15.42 10.97 -10.12
N ARG A 5 15.45 12.07 -10.88
CA ARG A 5 16.69 12.62 -11.44
C ARG A 5 17.63 13.11 -10.35
N GLU A 6 17.09 13.75 -9.32
CA GLU A 6 17.88 14.22 -8.18
C GLU A 6 18.45 13.04 -7.38
N VAL A 7 17.65 11.99 -7.14
CA VAL A 7 18.14 10.76 -6.53
C VAL A 7 19.25 10.13 -7.38
N HIS A 8 19.07 10.04 -8.70
CA HIS A 8 20.11 9.54 -9.60
C HIS A 8 21.39 10.38 -9.53
N ARG A 9 21.27 11.71 -9.42
CA ARG A 9 22.42 12.62 -9.31
C ARG A 9 23.25 12.35 -8.06
N VAL A 10 22.61 12.20 -6.90
CA VAL A 10 23.31 12.03 -5.61
C VAL A 10 23.78 10.60 -5.34
N LEU A 11 23.21 9.61 -6.02
CA LEU A 11 23.60 8.21 -5.84
C LEU A 11 25.01 7.96 -6.39
N LYS A 12 25.80 7.12 -5.72
CA LYS A 12 27.10 6.68 -6.24
C LYS A 12 26.91 5.80 -7.48
N LYS A 13 27.92 5.71 -8.34
CA LYS A 13 27.93 4.74 -9.45
C LYS A 13 27.69 3.33 -8.89
N GLU A 14 26.86 2.53 -9.56
CA GLU A 14 26.41 1.20 -9.11
C GLU A 14 25.62 1.20 -7.79
N GLY A 15 25.22 2.38 -7.30
CA GLY A 15 24.35 2.47 -6.14
C GLY A 15 22.93 2.02 -6.44
N THR A 16 22.26 1.51 -5.42
CA THR A 16 20.89 1.00 -5.49
C THR A 16 19.93 1.96 -4.81
N PHE A 17 18.89 2.38 -5.54
CA PHE A 17 17.76 3.11 -5.00
C PHE A 17 16.57 2.16 -4.81
N VAL A 18 16.05 2.11 -3.59
CA VAL A 18 14.93 1.26 -3.20
C VAL A 18 13.79 2.13 -2.71
N VAL A 19 12.59 1.96 -3.28
CA VAL A 19 11.43 2.77 -2.91
C VAL A 19 10.12 2.01 -3.05
N THR A 20 9.14 2.37 -2.22
CA THR A 20 7.75 1.94 -2.35
C THR A 20 6.93 3.07 -2.95
N VAL A 21 6.16 2.76 -4.00
CA VAL A 21 5.32 3.73 -4.70
C VAL A 21 3.89 3.22 -4.80
N PRO A 22 2.88 4.09 -4.66
CA PRO A 22 1.50 3.70 -4.91
C PRO A 22 1.26 3.47 -6.40
N THR A 23 0.29 2.62 -6.71
CA THR A 23 -0.15 2.32 -8.08
C THR A 23 -1.56 2.82 -8.34
N ASP A 24 -1.94 2.83 -9.61
CA ASP A 24 -3.31 2.99 -10.08
C ASP A 24 -4.31 2.03 -9.40
N LYS A 25 -3.86 0.85 -8.95
CA LYS A 25 -4.67 -0.15 -8.24
C LYS A 25 -4.88 0.14 -6.75
N PHE A 26 -4.35 1.24 -6.21
CA PHE A 26 -4.49 1.56 -4.78
C PHE A 26 -5.95 1.67 -4.31
N SER A 27 -6.83 2.22 -5.14
CA SER A 27 -8.27 2.31 -4.82
C SER A 27 -8.98 0.95 -4.80
N ASP A 28 -8.48 -0.02 -5.55
CA ASP A 28 -9.11 -1.34 -5.70
C ASP A 28 -8.89 -2.23 -4.48
N VAL A 29 -8.00 -1.86 -3.57
CA VAL A 29 -7.73 -2.61 -2.34
C VAL A 29 -8.61 -2.14 -1.18
N LEU A 30 -9.32 -1.02 -1.34
CA LEU A 30 -10.14 -0.45 -0.29
C LEU A 30 -11.47 -1.21 -0.16
N LEU A 31 -11.76 -1.69 1.06
CA LEU A 31 -12.99 -2.45 1.34
C LEU A 31 -14.26 -1.61 1.21
N VAL A 32 -14.21 -0.33 1.60
CA VAL A 32 -15.37 0.56 1.58
C VAL A 32 -15.88 0.81 0.14
N PRO A 33 -15.04 1.16 -0.85
CA PRO A 33 -15.45 1.21 -2.26
C PRO A 33 -16.02 -0.09 -2.81
N LYS A 34 -15.47 -1.26 -2.42
CA LYS A 34 -15.97 -2.57 -2.87
C LYS A 34 -17.39 -2.82 -2.39
N VAL A 35 -17.66 -2.56 -1.10
CA VAL A 35 -19.00 -2.69 -0.52
C VAL A 35 -19.94 -1.65 -1.14
N LEU A 36 -19.53 -0.39 -1.21
CA LEU A 36 -20.34 0.67 -1.80
C LEU A 36 -20.67 0.41 -3.27
N ARG A 37 -19.77 -0.19 -4.05
CA ARG A 37 -20.01 -0.53 -5.46
C ARG A 37 -21.17 -1.51 -5.63
N LYS A 38 -21.39 -2.43 -4.66
CA LYS A 38 -22.53 -3.35 -4.67
C LYS A 38 -23.87 -2.63 -4.51
N PHE A 39 -23.88 -1.48 -3.84
CA PHE A 39 -25.09 -0.66 -3.64
C PHE A 39 -25.22 0.45 -4.70
N SER A 40 -24.10 1.04 -5.14
CA SER A 40 -24.08 2.06 -6.18
C SER A 40 -22.65 2.39 -6.64
N VAL A 41 -22.45 2.39 -7.95
CA VAL A 41 -21.20 2.86 -8.59
C VAL A 41 -20.94 4.34 -8.29
N ARG A 42 -21.99 5.17 -8.25
CA ARG A 42 -21.87 6.63 -8.01
C ARG A 42 -21.30 6.93 -6.62
N TRP A 43 -21.77 6.24 -5.59
CA TRP A 43 -21.29 6.41 -4.20
C TRP A 43 -19.85 5.91 -4.03
N SER A 44 -19.51 4.79 -4.69
CA SER A 44 -18.13 4.27 -4.71
C SER A 44 -17.15 5.27 -5.34
N SER A 45 -17.48 5.81 -6.53
CA SER A 45 -16.64 6.80 -7.22
C SER A 45 -16.56 8.14 -6.46
N TRP A 46 -17.61 8.55 -5.74
CA TRP A 46 -17.56 9.74 -4.88
C TRP A 46 -16.62 9.53 -3.68
N TYR A 47 -16.69 8.37 -3.04
CA TYR A 47 -15.86 8.04 -1.89
C TYR A 47 -14.38 7.94 -2.27
N ILE A 48 -14.04 7.29 -3.39
CA ILE A 48 -12.67 7.24 -3.92
C ILE A 48 -12.14 8.65 -4.19
N ARG A 49 -12.94 9.52 -4.82
CA ARG A 49 -12.55 10.93 -5.05
C ARG A 49 -12.31 11.69 -3.75
N LYS A 50 -13.16 11.51 -2.74
CA LYS A 50 -12.98 12.12 -1.40
C LYS A 50 -11.71 11.61 -0.71
N LEU A 51 -11.37 10.32 -0.83
CA LEU A 51 -10.14 9.76 -0.28
C LEU A 51 -8.89 10.30 -1.01
N ASN A 52 -8.89 10.28 -2.33
CA ASN A 52 -7.79 10.82 -3.14
C ASN A 52 -7.63 12.34 -2.98
N ALA A 53 -8.66 13.06 -2.55
CA ALA A 53 -8.54 14.49 -2.20
C ALA A 53 -7.95 14.72 -0.80
N ARG A 54 -8.06 13.75 0.12
CA ARG A 54 -7.51 13.84 1.49
C ARG A 54 -6.04 13.43 1.56
N LEU A 55 -5.65 12.47 0.73
CA LEU A 55 -4.28 12.03 0.57
C LEU A 55 -3.81 12.57 -0.78
N PRO A 56 -2.90 13.55 -0.84
CA PRO A 56 -2.48 14.15 -2.10
C PRO A 56 -1.59 13.18 -2.89
N HIS A 57 -2.20 12.10 -3.37
CA HIS A 57 -1.59 11.12 -4.25
C HIS A 57 -1.52 11.72 -5.65
N TYR A 58 -0.50 12.53 -5.89
CA TYR A 58 -0.32 13.22 -7.17
C TYR A 58 0.02 12.27 -8.32
N ASN A 59 0.56 11.08 -8.03
CA ASN A 59 1.12 10.16 -9.01
C ASN A 59 0.70 8.71 -8.71
N LEU A 60 -0.46 8.31 -9.23
CA LEU A 60 -0.93 6.91 -9.21
C LEU A 60 -0.64 6.25 -10.55
N TYR A 61 0.65 6.11 -10.87
CA TYR A 61 1.08 5.50 -12.12
C TYR A 61 0.93 3.99 -12.07
N SER A 62 0.63 3.40 -13.22
CA SER A 62 0.73 1.96 -13.42
C SER A 62 2.17 1.46 -13.24
N ALA A 63 2.30 0.15 -13.05
CA ALA A 63 3.62 -0.49 -12.93
C ALA A 63 4.53 -0.23 -14.14
N GLN A 64 3.97 -0.16 -15.36
CA GLN A 64 4.75 0.12 -16.57
C GLN A 64 5.14 1.61 -16.65
N GLU A 65 4.28 2.51 -16.22
CA GLU A 65 4.59 3.95 -16.22
C GLU A 65 5.69 4.28 -15.22
N TRP A 66 5.65 3.69 -14.01
CA TRP A 66 6.73 3.83 -13.04
C TRP A 66 8.08 3.37 -13.60
N GLU A 67 8.09 2.23 -14.29
CA GLU A 67 9.29 1.70 -14.95
C GLU A 67 9.84 2.69 -15.99
N ARG A 68 8.98 3.21 -16.87
CA ARG A 68 9.36 4.26 -17.84
C ARG A 68 9.91 5.51 -17.16
N HIS A 69 9.36 5.91 -16.01
CA HIS A 69 9.83 7.08 -15.27
C HIS A 69 11.23 6.87 -14.68
N PHE A 70 11.55 5.66 -14.19
CA PHE A 70 12.87 5.33 -13.71
C PHE A 70 13.90 5.23 -14.84
N GLU A 71 13.54 4.59 -15.95
CA GLU A 71 14.40 4.52 -17.14
C GLU A 71 14.73 5.92 -17.68
N LYS A 72 13.72 6.79 -17.79
CA LYS A 72 13.90 8.19 -18.20
C LYS A 72 14.77 9.00 -17.23
N ALA A 73 14.91 8.56 -15.97
CA ALA A 73 15.78 9.17 -14.97
C ALA A 73 17.21 8.61 -14.97
N GLY A 74 17.50 7.58 -15.77
CA GLY A 74 18.84 6.99 -15.92
C GLY A 74 19.05 5.69 -15.14
N PHE A 75 18.05 5.18 -14.41
CA PHE A 75 18.16 3.91 -13.70
C PHE A 75 17.97 2.71 -14.65
N SER A 76 18.69 1.62 -14.42
CA SER A 76 18.20 0.30 -14.82
C SER A 76 17.16 -0.17 -13.81
N VAL A 77 15.94 -0.42 -14.28
CA VAL A 77 14.85 -0.93 -13.45
C VAL A 77 14.96 -2.45 -13.35
N ILE A 78 14.88 -2.96 -12.12
CA ILE A 78 14.67 -4.40 -11.88
C ILE A 78 13.20 -4.57 -11.47
N PRO A 79 12.39 -5.35 -12.21
CA PRO A 79 10.98 -5.52 -11.86
C PRO A 79 10.87 -6.53 -10.70
N LYS A 80 9.80 -6.62 -9.90
CA LYS A 80 8.79 -5.75 -9.28
C LYS A 80 8.33 -6.64 -8.13
N LYS A 81 8.47 -6.26 -6.87
CA LYS A 81 7.78 -6.99 -5.78
C LYS A 81 6.57 -6.18 -5.37
N GLN A 82 5.42 -6.83 -5.28
CA GLN A 82 4.28 -6.19 -4.67
C GLN A 82 4.56 -6.05 -3.18
N PHE A 83 4.21 -4.88 -2.62
CA PHE A 83 4.53 -4.62 -1.22
C PHE A 83 3.67 -5.47 -0.26
N PHE A 84 2.46 -5.83 -0.69
CA PHE A 84 1.50 -6.64 0.07
C PHE A 84 0.71 -7.55 -0.88
N SER A 85 0.15 -8.64 -0.38
CA SER A 85 -0.98 -9.30 -1.04
C SER A 85 -2.27 -8.48 -0.96
N GLY A 86 -3.19 -8.74 -1.89
CA GLY A 86 -4.57 -8.25 -1.81
C GLY A 86 -5.30 -8.57 -0.49
N GLN A 87 -4.97 -9.68 0.19
CA GLN A 87 -5.54 -10.01 1.50
C GLN A 87 -5.00 -9.11 2.61
N ALA A 88 -3.67 -8.95 2.69
CA ALA A 88 -3.04 -8.02 3.62
C ALA A 88 -3.56 -6.58 3.41
N GLY A 89 -3.91 -6.22 2.17
CA GLY A 89 -4.58 -4.96 1.84
C GLY A 89 -5.97 -4.79 2.36
N ASN A 90 -6.79 -5.82 2.21
CA ASN A 90 -8.13 -5.80 2.78
C ASN A 90 -8.05 -5.67 4.30
N LEU A 91 -7.13 -6.39 4.95
CA LEU A 91 -6.92 -6.31 6.39
C LEU A 91 -6.43 -4.92 6.83
N TRP A 92 -5.45 -4.35 6.12
CA TRP A 92 -5.00 -2.99 6.34
C TRP A 92 -6.16 -1.99 6.17
N SER A 93 -6.97 -2.15 5.12
CA SER A 93 -8.16 -1.32 4.89
C SER A 93 -9.18 -1.46 6.01
N LEU A 94 -9.32 -2.64 6.62
CA LEU A 94 -10.17 -2.87 7.79
C LEU A 94 -9.65 -2.12 9.02
N PHE A 95 -8.35 -2.20 9.30
CA PHE A 95 -7.74 -1.45 10.39
C PHE A 95 -7.80 0.08 10.19
N ALA A 96 -7.71 0.54 8.94
CA ALA A 96 -7.80 1.94 8.60
C ALA A 96 -9.23 2.52 8.73
N MET A 97 -10.26 1.66 8.70
CA MET A 97 -11.64 2.11 8.90
C MET A 97 -11.80 2.68 10.32
N HIS A 98 -12.43 3.85 10.39
CA HIS A 98 -12.71 4.57 11.64
C HIS A 98 -13.48 3.73 12.68
N MET A 99 -14.06 2.59 12.30
CA MET A 99 -14.75 1.65 13.20
C MET A 99 -13.82 1.03 14.26
N VAL A 100 -12.51 0.97 14.00
CA VAL A 100 -11.49 0.48 14.98
C VAL A 100 -10.96 1.62 15.85
N ARG A 101 -11.24 2.89 15.52
CA ARG A 101 -10.78 4.06 16.29
C ARG A 101 -11.47 4.22 17.65
N PRO A 102 -12.77 3.90 17.84
CA PRO A 102 -13.38 3.78 19.16
C PRO A 102 -12.68 2.77 20.06
N CYS A 103 -12.16 1.64 19.52
CA CYS A 103 -11.29 0.73 20.28
C CYS A 103 -9.95 1.39 20.64
N GLY A 104 -9.54 2.46 19.96
CA GLY A 104 -8.44 3.32 20.37
C GLY A 104 -8.72 4.06 21.69
N PHE A 105 -9.99 4.32 22.06
CA PHE A 105 -10.33 4.86 23.37
C PHE A 105 -10.12 3.83 24.50
N LEU A 106 -10.21 2.53 24.20
CA LEU A 106 -9.81 1.47 25.14
C LEU A 106 -8.31 1.51 25.46
N LYS A 107 -7.46 2.19 24.65
CA LYS A 107 -6.05 2.41 25.02
C LYS A 107 -5.88 3.34 26.22
N PHE A 108 -6.86 4.18 26.53
CA PHE A 108 -6.83 5.00 27.75
C PHE A 108 -7.20 4.20 29.00
N VAL A 109 -7.89 3.07 28.83
CA VAL A 109 -8.22 2.14 29.90
C VAL A 109 -7.20 1.01 29.85
N ARG A 110 -6.06 1.22 30.52
CA ARG A 110 -4.86 0.36 30.51
C ARG A 110 -5.12 -1.00 31.19
N ILE A 111 -5.94 -1.85 30.58
CA ILE A 111 -6.28 -3.18 31.08
C ILE A 111 -5.38 -4.20 30.38
N GLN A 112 -4.40 -4.72 31.12
CA GLN A 112 -3.40 -5.69 30.64
C GLN A 112 -4.04 -6.89 29.90
N SER A 113 -5.21 -7.36 30.36
CA SER A 113 -5.94 -8.48 29.73
C SER A 113 -6.45 -8.15 28.32
N VAL A 114 -6.88 -6.91 28.08
CA VAL A 114 -7.34 -6.44 26.77
C VAL A 114 -6.15 -6.30 25.82
N GLU A 115 -5.02 -5.78 26.30
CA GLU A 115 -3.77 -5.70 25.52
C GLU A 115 -3.28 -7.07 25.09
N ASN A 116 -3.25 -8.04 26.02
CA ASN A 116 -2.84 -9.42 25.74
C ASN A 116 -3.80 -10.12 24.77
N CYS A 117 -5.11 -9.91 24.93
CA CYS A 117 -6.13 -10.45 24.02
C CYS A 117 -5.97 -9.87 22.61
N MET A 118 -5.83 -8.55 22.50
CA MET A 118 -5.63 -7.86 21.22
C MET A 118 -4.33 -8.29 20.54
N SER A 119 -3.23 -8.43 21.31
CA SER A 119 -1.95 -8.90 20.78
C SER A 119 -2.05 -10.31 20.19
N ARG A 120 -2.69 -11.25 20.90
CA ARG A 120 -2.93 -12.61 20.41
C ARG A 120 -3.83 -12.63 19.17
N PHE A 121 -4.89 -11.82 19.18
CA PHE A 121 -5.78 -11.69 18.03
C PHE A 121 -5.04 -11.14 16.80
N LEU A 122 -4.27 -10.06 16.95
CA LEU A 122 -3.47 -9.49 15.87
C LEU A 122 -2.41 -10.47 15.38
N GLN A 123 -1.72 -11.18 16.27
CA GLN A 123 -0.75 -12.22 15.89
C GLN A 123 -1.42 -13.35 15.09
N PHE A 124 -2.60 -13.79 15.49
CA PHE A 124 -3.36 -14.80 14.77
C PHE A 124 -3.77 -14.33 13.37
N VAL A 125 -4.38 -13.14 13.27
CA VAL A 125 -4.89 -12.59 12.00
C VAL A 125 -3.74 -12.24 11.04
N CYS A 126 -2.69 -11.59 11.53
CA CYS A 126 -1.51 -11.24 10.74
C CYS A 126 -0.69 -12.48 10.37
N GLY A 127 -0.52 -13.44 11.30
CA GLY A 127 0.23 -14.68 11.05
C GLY A 127 -0.41 -15.55 9.98
N ASN A 128 -1.75 -15.67 9.99
CA ASN A 128 -2.48 -16.42 8.97
C ASN A 128 -2.43 -15.72 7.59
N SER A 129 -2.50 -14.38 7.58
CA SER A 129 -2.40 -13.60 6.34
C SER A 129 -0.99 -13.66 5.73
N TYR A 130 0.06 -13.62 6.56
CA TYR A 130 1.45 -13.66 6.11
C TYR A 130 1.83 -15.04 5.53
N SER A 131 1.35 -16.13 6.15
CA SER A 131 1.59 -17.49 5.65
C SER A 131 0.93 -17.73 4.28
N GLN A 132 -0.27 -17.20 4.03
CA GLN A 132 -0.91 -17.31 2.71
C GLN A 132 -0.25 -16.44 1.63
N ASP A 133 0.34 -15.29 1.99
CA ASP A 133 1.02 -14.40 1.04
C ASP A 133 2.26 -15.07 0.42
N LYS A 134 2.96 -15.90 1.21
CA LYS A 134 4.13 -16.66 0.75
C LYS A 134 3.81 -17.63 -0.39
N ASP A 135 2.58 -18.15 -0.43
CA ASP A 135 2.15 -19.20 -1.35
C ASP A 135 1.40 -18.66 -2.59
N ASN A 136 0.98 -17.38 -2.60
CA ASN A 136 0.33 -16.78 -3.77
C ASN A 136 0.72 -15.29 -3.99
N PRO A 137 1.91 -15.03 -4.55
CA PRO A 137 2.46 -13.67 -4.72
C PRO A 137 1.78 -12.83 -5.83
N THR A 138 0.69 -13.31 -6.44
CA THR A 138 0.10 -12.72 -7.66
C THR A 138 -1.00 -11.68 -7.41
N ALA A 139 -1.33 -11.38 -6.16
CA ALA A 139 -2.48 -10.53 -5.84
C ALA A 139 -2.17 -9.02 -5.99
N ASP A 140 -2.21 -8.53 -7.24
CA ASP A 140 -2.18 -7.11 -7.66
C ASP A 140 -2.54 -6.10 -6.57
N TYR A 141 -1.51 -5.57 -5.90
CA TYR A 141 -1.65 -4.61 -4.80
C TYR A 141 -1.41 -3.17 -5.22
N GLY A 142 -1.97 -2.27 -4.41
CA GLY A 142 -1.90 -0.81 -4.56
C GLY A 142 -0.54 -0.15 -4.39
N TYR A 143 0.52 -0.91 -4.10
CA TYR A 143 1.88 -0.43 -3.90
C TYR A 143 2.90 -1.39 -4.51
N LEU A 144 3.89 -0.80 -5.19
CA LEU A 144 5.01 -1.51 -5.78
C LEU A 144 6.29 -1.19 -5.03
N PHE A 145 7.09 -2.21 -4.84
CA PHE A 145 8.48 -2.11 -4.45
C PHE A 145 9.34 -2.05 -5.72
N LEU A 146 10.03 -0.93 -5.92
CA LEU A 146 10.89 -0.68 -7.07
C LEU A 146 12.35 -0.60 -6.64
N VAL A 147 13.20 -1.19 -7.46
CA VAL A 147 14.65 -1.16 -7.31
C VAL A 147 15.25 -0.59 -8.59
N GLY A 148 15.88 0.58 -8.48
CA GLY A 148 16.61 1.23 -9.55
C GLY A 148 18.10 1.20 -9.26
N MET A 149 18.91 0.69 -10.19
CA MET A 149 20.37 0.78 -10.08
C MET A 149 20.91 1.90 -10.96
N LYS A 150 21.84 2.69 -10.43
CA LYS A 150 22.54 3.72 -11.19
C LYS A 150 23.65 3.07 -12.03
N LYS A 151 23.59 3.30 -13.34
CA LYS A 151 24.65 2.91 -14.27
C LYS A 151 25.85 3.87 -14.19
#